data_AF-A0A7D5EAG3-F1
#
_entry.id   AF-A0A7D5EAG3-F1
#
_cell.length_a   1.000
_cell.length_b   1.000
_cell.length_c   1.000
_cell.angle_alpha   90.00
_cell.angle_beta   90.00
_cell.angle_gamma   90.00
#
_symmetry.space_group_name_H-M   'P 1'
#
loop_
_entity.id
_entity.type
_entity.pdbx_description
1 polymer ?
#
loop_
_entity_poly.entity_id
_entity_poly.type
_entity_poly.pdbx_seq_one_letter_code
_entity_poly.pdbx_strand_id
1 'polypeptide(L)'
;MSTRVGGLLIMVGETMFLFSILNFIMITRLQYYSSGDSYIRTLFPHYIVFLIGLSVIAFIGMMFTYVYIFPSKQKFSQEQAIKDDRSPMYQKILEIQKELNEMRTTVDSLSEKVDRMAEERN
;
A
#
# COMPACT_ATOMS: atom_id res chain seq x y z
N MET A 1 20.92 3.95 16.95
CA MET A 1 20.48 2.70 17.62
C MET A 1 19.51 1.87 16.75
N SER A 2 19.63 1.94 15.41
CA SER A 2 18.46 1.78 14.50
C SER A 2 18.51 0.54 13.57
N THR A 3 19.68 0.11 13.10
CA THR A 3 19.77 -0.97 12.10
C THR A 3 19.76 -2.38 12.69
N ARG A 4 20.40 -2.59 13.86
CA ARG A 4 20.49 -3.92 14.49
C ARG A 4 19.17 -4.37 15.11
N VAL A 5 18.42 -3.45 15.72
CA VAL A 5 17.09 -3.72 16.28
C VAL A 5 16.08 -3.97 15.17
N GLY A 6 16.13 -3.19 14.09
CA GLY A 6 15.31 -3.42 12.89
C GLY A 6 15.60 -4.79 12.25
N GLY A 7 16.88 -5.15 12.08
CA GLY A 7 17.27 -6.47 11.55
C GLY A 7 16.80 -7.63 12.42
N LEU A 8 16.88 -7.49 13.76
CA LEU A 8 16.37 -8.49 14.70
C LEU A 8 14.84 -8.64 14.59
N LEU A 9 14.11 -7.53 14.52
CA LEU A 9 12.65 -7.54 14.38
C LEU A 9 12.22 -8.22 13.08
N ILE A 10 12.93 -7.98 11.97
CA ILE A 10 12.67 -8.65 10.70
C ILE A 10 12.91 -10.16 10.85
N MET A 11 14.05 -10.58 11.40
CA MET A 11 14.33 -12.01 11.57
C MET A 11 13.32 -12.72 12.47
N VAL A 12 12.89 -12.08 13.57
CA VAL A 12 11.85 -12.62 14.45
C VAL A 12 10.51 -12.69 13.72
N GLY A 13 10.16 -11.66 12.95
CA GLY A 13 8.95 -11.64 12.13
C GLY A 13 8.91 -12.77 11.09
N GLU A 14 9.99 -12.94 10.34
CA GLU A 14 10.13 -14.04 9.36
C GLU A 14 10.07 -15.41 10.02
N THR A 15 10.71 -15.58 11.18
CA THR A 15 10.68 -16.84 11.95
C THR A 15 9.27 -17.14 12.44
N MET A 16 8.55 -16.14 12.94
CA MET A 16 7.15 -16.26 13.37
C MET A 16 6.23 -16.62 12.21
N PHE A 17 6.48 -16.06 11.01
CA PHE A 17 5.74 -16.42 9.81
C PHE A 17 5.96 -17.89 9.42
N LEU A 18 7.20 -18.37 9.39
CA LEU A 18 7.50 -19.79 9.14
C LEU A 18 6.86 -20.71 10.19
N PHE A 19 6.92 -20.33 11.47
CA PHE A 19 6.27 -21.07 12.54
C PHE A 19 4.74 -21.10 12.35
N SER A 20 4.13 -20.00 11.90
CA SER A 20 2.71 -19.94 11.57
C SER A 20 2.33 -20.91 10.45
N ILE A 21 3.15 -21.01 9.38
CA ILE A 21 2.93 -21.99 8.30
C ILE A 21 2.98 -23.42 8.84
N LEU A 22 3.97 -23.75 9.68
CA LEU A 22 4.09 -25.08 10.27
C LEU A 22 2.88 -25.41 11.16
N ASN A 23 2.44 -24.48 11.99
CA ASN A 23 1.24 -24.65 12.81
C ASN A 23 -0.01 -24.81 11.95
N PHE A 24 -0.13 -24.04 10.87
CA PHE A 24 -1.23 -24.15 9.94
C PHE A 24 -1.29 -25.56 9.31
N ILE A 25 -0.16 -26.08 8.85
CA ILE A 25 -0.06 -27.46 8.31
C ILE A 25 -0.40 -28.50 9.39
N MET A 26 0.04 -28.29 10.63
CA MET A 26 -0.24 -29.20 11.73
C MET A 26 -1.73 -29.25 12.07
N ILE A 27 -2.38 -28.08 12.22
CA ILE A 27 -3.80 -27.98 12.53
C ILE A 27 -4.65 -28.55 11.40
N THR A 28 -4.33 -28.21 10.15
CA THR A 28 -5.06 -28.75 8.98
C THR A 28 -4.91 -30.27 8.88
N ARG A 29 -3.74 -30.83 9.22
CA ARG A 29 -3.56 -32.28 9.31
C ARG A 29 -4.42 -32.91 10.42
N LEU A 30 -4.42 -32.34 11.62
CA LEU A 30 -5.23 -32.84 12.74
C LEU A 30 -6.72 -32.79 12.40
N GLN A 31 -7.20 -31.69 11.80
CA GLN A 31 -8.58 -31.55 11.37
C GLN A 31 -8.95 -32.56 10.28
N TYR A 32 -8.07 -32.76 9.28
CA TYR A 32 -8.32 -33.67 8.17
C TYR A 32 -8.45 -35.13 8.62
N TYR A 33 -7.67 -35.56 9.62
CA TYR A 33 -7.74 -36.92 10.18
C TYR A 33 -8.66 -37.04 11.41
N SER A 34 -9.43 -36.00 11.73
CA SER A 34 -10.35 -36.02 12.87
C SER A 34 -11.38 -37.15 12.71
N SER A 35 -11.51 -37.99 13.73
CA SER A 35 -12.43 -39.14 13.71
C SER A 35 -13.90 -38.73 13.68
N GLY A 36 -14.23 -37.51 14.12
CA GLY A 36 -15.60 -37.00 14.19
C GLY A 36 -16.12 -36.36 12.90
N ASP A 37 -15.24 -36.12 11.92
CA ASP A 37 -15.61 -35.48 10.64
C ASP A 37 -14.97 -36.24 9.47
N SER A 38 -15.81 -36.88 8.66
CA SER A 38 -15.40 -37.59 7.44
C SER A 38 -15.71 -36.80 6.16
N TYR A 39 -16.35 -35.63 6.27
CA TYR A 39 -16.83 -34.89 5.11
C TYR A 39 -15.68 -34.45 4.21
N ILE A 40 -14.63 -33.85 4.81
CA ILE A 40 -13.46 -33.36 4.07
C ILE A 40 -12.72 -34.50 3.36
N ARG A 41 -12.62 -35.68 4.00
CA ARG A 41 -11.98 -36.87 3.42
C ARG A 41 -12.78 -37.50 2.28
N THR A 42 -14.10 -37.33 2.31
CA THR A 42 -14.98 -37.77 1.21
C THR A 42 -14.80 -36.89 -0.02
N LEU A 43 -14.72 -35.57 0.16
CA LEU A 43 -14.51 -34.62 -0.95
C LEU A 43 -13.09 -34.66 -1.50
N PHE A 44 -12.10 -34.80 -0.61
CA PHE A 44 -10.68 -34.88 -0.94
C PHE A 44 -10.12 -36.17 -0.35
N PRO A 45 -9.98 -37.26 -1.13
CA PRO A 45 -9.48 -38.53 -0.61
C PRO A 45 -8.01 -38.47 -0.18
N HIS A 46 -7.22 -37.59 -0.79
CA HIS A 46 -5.81 -37.41 -0.50
C HIS A 46 -5.54 -36.07 0.18
N TYR A 47 -4.78 -36.11 1.29
CA TYR A 47 -4.41 -34.93 2.07
C TYR A 47 -3.66 -33.87 1.25
N ILE A 48 -2.83 -34.31 0.30
CA ILE A 48 -2.10 -33.40 -0.60
C ILE A 48 -3.06 -32.64 -1.53
N VAL A 49 -4.11 -33.29 -2.01
CA VAL A 49 -5.12 -32.64 -2.86
C VAL A 49 -5.94 -31.64 -2.05
N PHE A 50 -6.28 -31.98 -0.81
CA PHE A 50 -6.90 -31.05 0.14
C PHE A 50 -6.02 -29.80 0.37
N LEU A 51 -4.72 -29.99 0.62
CA LEU A 51 -3.78 -28.87 0.79
C LEU A 51 -3.68 -28.01 -0.46
N ILE A 52 -3.58 -28.60 -1.66
CA ILE A 52 -3.55 -27.86 -2.93
C ILE A 52 -4.84 -27.06 -3.11
N GLY A 53 -6.01 -27.68 -2.87
CA GLY A 53 -7.30 -27.00 -2.95
C GLY A 53 -7.38 -25.79 -2.00
N LEU A 54 -6.90 -25.96 -0.77
CA LEU A 54 -6.83 -24.88 0.21
C LEU A 54 -5.86 -23.77 -0.25
N SER A 55 -4.70 -24.12 -0.79
CA SER A 55 -3.74 -23.16 -1.34
C SER A 55 -4.33 -22.36 -2.51
N VAL A 56 -5.13 -22.98 -3.39
CA VAL A 56 -5.81 -22.27 -4.49
C VAL A 56 -6.82 -21.25 -3.95
N ILE A 57 -7.63 -21.63 -2.96
CA ILE A 57 -8.59 -20.71 -2.33
C ILE A 57 -7.85 -19.54 -1.65
N ALA A 58 -6.78 -19.83 -0.91
CA ALA A 58 -5.95 -18.81 -0.30
C ALA A 58 -5.31 -17.87 -1.34
N PHE A 59 -4.86 -18.42 -2.47
CA PHE A 59 -4.30 -17.65 -3.58
C PHE A 59 -5.34 -16.72 -4.22
N ILE A 60 -6.58 -17.18 -4.43
CA ILE A 60 -7.67 -16.34 -4.92
C ILE A 60 -7.96 -15.20 -3.93
N GLY A 61 -8.00 -15.51 -2.63
CA GLY A 61 -8.15 -14.49 -1.58
C GLY A 61 -7.02 -13.46 -1.58
N MET A 62 -5.78 -13.91 -1.79
CA MET A 62 -4.62 -13.03 -1.94
C MET A 62 -4.75 -12.15 -3.19
N MET A 63 -5.12 -12.72 -4.34
CA MET A 63 -5.35 -11.96 -5.57
C MET A 63 -6.43 -10.89 -5.39
N PHE A 64 -7.56 -11.24 -4.79
CA PHE A 64 -8.63 -10.29 -4.51
C PHE A 64 -8.17 -9.16 -3.59
N THR A 65 -7.45 -9.50 -2.53
CA THR A 65 -6.87 -8.51 -1.60
C THR A 65 -5.88 -7.59 -2.30
N TYR A 66 -5.02 -8.15 -3.15
CA TYR A 66 -4.01 -7.39 -3.87
C TYR A 66 -4.60 -6.46 -4.92
N VAL A 67 -5.62 -6.91 -5.66
CA VAL A 67 -6.24 -6.13 -6.74
C VAL A 67 -7.18 -5.06 -6.21
N TYR A 68 -7.97 -5.35 -5.18
CA TYR A 68 -9.04 -4.44 -4.73
C TYR A 68 -8.74 -3.75 -3.41
N ILE A 69 -8.34 -4.53 -2.40
CA ILE A 69 -8.19 -3.99 -1.03
C ILE A 69 -6.93 -3.12 -0.94
N PHE A 70 -5.81 -3.58 -1.52
CA PHE A 70 -4.53 -2.88 -1.37
C PHE A 70 -4.54 -1.49 -2.03
N PRO A 71 -4.99 -1.31 -3.29
CA PRO A 71 -5.06 0.02 -3.90
C PRO A 71 -6.06 0.92 -3.18
N SER A 72 -7.19 0.37 -2.72
CA SER A 72 -8.16 1.13 -1.93
C SER A 72 -7.56 1.66 -0.63
N LYS A 73 -6.81 0.82 0.11
CA LYS A 73 -6.14 1.23 1.35
C LYS A 73 -5.07 2.29 1.09
N GLN A 74 -4.29 2.13 0.03
CA GLN A 74 -3.27 3.12 -0.35
C GLN A 74 -3.90 4.46 -0.69
N LYS A 75 -4.95 4.49 -1.52
CA LYS A 75 -5.65 5.72 -1.88
C LYS A 75 -6.24 6.41 -0.64
N PHE A 76 -6.91 5.66 0.23
CA PHE A 76 -7.47 6.20 1.46
C PHE A 76 -6.39 6.75 2.42
N SER A 77 -5.25 6.08 2.51
CA SER A 77 -4.12 6.57 3.31
C SER A 77 -3.51 7.85 2.73
N GLN A 78 -3.44 7.97 1.40
CA GLN A 78 -2.96 9.19 0.74
C GLN A 78 -3.93 10.35 0.95
N GLU A 79 -5.22 10.12 0.80
CA GLU A 79 -6.25 11.12 1.06
C GLU A 79 -6.23 11.61 2.50
N GLN A 80 -6.05 10.72 3.47
CA GLN A 80 -5.86 11.11 4.88
C GLN A 80 -4.57 11.90 5.09
N ALA A 81 -3.45 11.50 4.47
CA ALA A 81 -2.20 12.24 4.57
C ALA A 81 -2.32 13.66 4.00
N ILE A 82 -3.12 13.86 2.95
CA ILE A 82 -3.42 15.19 2.41
C ILE A 82 -4.33 15.98 3.37
N LYS A 83 -5.39 15.36 3.89
CA LYS A 83 -6.32 16.02 4.84
C LYS A 83 -5.66 16.45 6.15
N ASP A 84 -4.75 15.62 6.66
CA ASP A 84 -4.02 15.87 7.90
C ASP A 84 -2.78 16.75 7.70
N ASP A 85 -2.58 17.30 6.49
CA ASP A 85 -1.43 18.13 6.11
C ASP A 85 -0.06 17.45 6.37
N ARG A 86 -0.04 16.12 6.27
CA ARG A 86 1.15 15.27 6.43
C ARG A 86 1.77 14.84 5.10
N SER A 87 1.23 15.33 3.99
CA SER A 87 1.73 15.03 2.64
C SER A 87 2.74 16.09 2.19
N PRO A 88 4.06 15.86 2.34
CA PRO A 88 5.08 16.82 1.95
C PRO A 88 5.08 17.10 0.44
N MET A 89 4.60 16.14 -0.36
CA MET A 89 4.49 16.32 -1.81
C MET A 89 3.34 17.27 -2.17
N TYR A 90 2.20 17.17 -1.50
CA TYR A 90 1.05 18.04 -1.76
C TYR A 90 1.35 19.50 -1.36
N GLN A 91 1.99 19.69 -0.20
CA GLN A 91 2.44 21.01 0.25
C GLN A 91 3.42 21.65 -0.75
N LYS A 92 4.42 20.91 -1.22
CA LYS A 92 5.37 21.41 -2.23
C LYS A 92 4.68 21.84 -3.54
N ILE A 93 3.65 21.11 -3.97
CA ILE A 93 2.89 21.47 -5.18
C ILE A 93 2.15 22.81 -4.98
N LEU A 94 1.55 23.01 -3.80
CA LEU A 94 0.90 24.27 -3.47
C LEU A 94 1.89 25.44 -3.41
N GLU A 95 3.07 25.23 -2.84
CA GLU A 95 4.15 26.23 -2.81
C GLU A 95 4.59 26.62 -4.23
N ILE A 96 4.87 25.63 -5.09
CA ILE A 96 5.25 25.87 -6.50
C ILE A 96 4.15 26.63 -7.24
N GLN A 97 2.88 26.26 -7.03
CA GLN A 97 1.75 26.94 -7.66
C GLN A 97 1.66 28.41 -7.24
N LYS A 98 1.95 28.70 -5.97
CA LYS A 98 2.01 30.07 -5.46
C LYS A 98 3.15 30.86 -6.09
N GLU A 99 4.35 30.30 -6.14
CA GLU A 99 5.52 30.93 -6.78
C GLU A 99 5.29 31.21 -8.27
N LEU A 100 4.63 30.29 -9.00
CA LEU A 100 4.28 30.48 -10.41
C LEU A 100 3.29 31.64 -10.61
N ASN A 101 2.31 31.79 -9.74
CA ASN A 101 1.38 32.92 -9.80
C ASN A 101 2.09 34.24 -9.49
N GLU A 102 2.96 34.28 -8.48
CA GLU A 102 3.72 35.48 -8.15
C GLU A 102 4.65 35.91 -9.30
N MET A 103 5.33 34.95 -9.94
CA MET A 103 6.14 35.22 -11.15
C MET A 103 5.28 35.77 -12.29
N ARG A 104 4.11 35.20 -12.56
CA ARG A 104 3.22 35.70 -13.61
C ARG A 104 2.79 37.14 -13.35
N THR A 105 2.38 37.45 -12.12
CA THR A 105 1.99 38.80 -11.71
C THR A 105 3.15 39.79 -11.86
N THR A 106 4.37 39.35 -11.54
CA THR A 106 5.59 40.17 -11.70
C THR A 106 5.87 40.46 -13.17
N VAL A 107 5.76 39.45 -14.03
CA VAL A 107 5.93 39.59 -15.49
C VAL A 107 4.90 40.55 -16.07
N ASP A 108 3.63 40.41 -15.69
CA ASP A 108 2.56 41.30 -16.15
C ASP A 108 2.82 42.75 -15.74
N SER A 109 3.27 42.98 -14.49
CA SER A 109 3.63 44.32 -14.00
C SER A 109 4.86 44.93 -14.69
N LEU A 110 5.81 44.09 -15.10
CA LEU A 110 6.98 44.50 -15.87
C LEU A 110 6.59 44.87 -17.30
N SER A 111 5.71 44.08 -17.93
CA SER A 111 5.16 44.39 -19.26
C SER A 111 4.45 45.74 -19.25
N GLU A 112 3.56 45.97 -18.27
CA GLU A 112 2.81 47.22 -18.15
C GLU A 112 3.73 48.44 -17.94
N LYS A 113 4.81 48.27 -17.16
CA LYS A 113 5.83 49.33 -17.00
C LYS A 113 6.61 49.60 -18.28
N VAL A 114 6.95 48.57 -19.06
CA VAL A 114 7.65 48.71 -20.34
C VAL A 114 6.76 49.43 -21.35
N ASP A 115 5.48 49.06 -21.43
CA ASP A 115 4.52 49.69 -22.34
C ASP A 115 4.33 51.18 -22.00
N ARG A 116 4.20 51.52 -20.70
CA ARG A 116 4.14 52.92 -20.25
C ARG A 116 5.40 53.72 -20.58
N MET A 117 6.59 53.13 -20.41
CA MET A 117 7.84 53.79 -20.80
C MET A 117 8.00 53.97 -22.31
N ALA A 118 7.38 53.11 -23.12
CA ALA A 118 7.35 53.24 -24.57
C ALA A 118 6.38 54.34 -25.03
N GLU A 119 5.26 54.53 -24.32
CA GLU A 119 4.31 55.62 -24.58
C GLU A 119 4.87 57.00 -24.19
N GLU A 120 5.60 57.12 -23.08
CA GLU A 120 6.21 58.40 -22.64
C GLU A 120 7.38 58.88 -23.52
N ARG A 121 7.89 58.05 -24.43
CA ARG A 121 9.05 58.34 -25.30
C ARG A 121 8.66 58.81 -26.71
N ASN A 122 7.37 58.77 -27.07
CA ASN A 122 6.81 59.33 -28.31
C ASN A 122 6.13 60.68 -28.01
#